data_AF-A0A2M7MCZ9-F1
#
_entry.id   AF-A0A2M7MCZ9-F1
#
_cell.length_a   1.000
_cell.length_b   1.000
_cell.length_c   1.000
_cell.angle_alpha   90.00
_cell.angle_beta   90.00
_cell.angle_gamma   90.00
#
_symmetry.space_group_name_H-M   'P 1'
#
loop_
_entity.id
_entity.type
_entity.pdbx_description
1 polymer ?
#
loop_
_entity_poly.entity_id
_entity_poly.type
_entity_poly.pdbx_seq_one_letter_code
_entity_poly.pdbx_strand_id
1 'polypeptide(L)'
;MSFKLISTVFAEEASPCGAGEGGGINLGDCLKLSDSTKISEVYDTPATLIDIIINNMFPITGVIIFSMLFLAGFKFITKGKEGIEDAKKIVTTTLIGFLVMFSAYWIVQIISLLTGINIPGIGADY
;
A
#
# COMPACT_ATOMS: atom_id res chain seq x y z
N MET A 1 35.96 -19.47 -47.96
CA MET A 1 36.24 -18.44 -46.93
C MET A 1 35.30 -17.28 -47.18
N SER A 2 34.13 -17.27 -46.54
CA SER A 2 33.17 -16.18 -46.64
C SER A 2 33.14 -15.45 -45.30
N PHE A 3 33.60 -14.20 -45.34
CA PHE A 3 33.90 -13.36 -44.19
C PHE A 3 32.61 -12.73 -43.66
N LYS A 4 32.23 -13.16 -42.45
CA LYS A 4 31.68 -12.39 -41.33
C LYS A 4 31.16 -10.98 -41.67
N LEU A 5 29.84 -10.83 -41.77
CA LEU A 5 29.16 -9.61 -41.34
C LEU A 5 28.28 -9.96 -40.14
N ILE A 6 28.75 -9.55 -38.98
CA ILE A 6 27.99 -9.43 -37.74
C ILE A 6 26.84 -8.45 -38.06
N SER A 7 25.66 -8.95 -38.38
CA SER A 7 24.43 -8.16 -38.53
C SER A 7 23.73 -7.89 -37.20
N THR A 8 24.47 -7.95 -36.08
CA THR A 8 24.00 -7.63 -34.73
C THR A 8 24.64 -6.33 -34.23
N VAL A 9 24.83 -5.36 -35.12
CA VAL A 9 25.29 -4.02 -34.78
C VAL A 9 24.37 -3.06 -35.52
N PHE A 10 23.57 -2.34 -34.74
CA PHE A 10 22.51 -1.38 -35.13
C PHE A 10 21.17 -1.97 -35.58
N ALA A 11 20.54 -2.75 -34.70
CA ALA A 11 19.13 -2.44 -34.44
C ALA A 11 19.14 -1.17 -33.59
N GLU A 12 18.54 -0.13 -34.15
CA GLU A 12 18.17 1.10 -33.47
C GLU A 12 17.21 0.76 -32.32
N GLU A 13 17.75 0.34 -31.18
CA GLU A 13 17.12 0.71 -29.91
C GLU A 13 17.80 1.99 -29.51
N ALA A 14 17.13 3.11 -29.78
CA ALA A 14 17.43 4.36 -29.11
C ALA A 14 17.67 4.03 -27.65
N SER A 15 18.87 4.34 -27.15
CA SER A 15 19.14 4.32 -25.70
C SER A 15 17.91 4.91 -25.00
N PRO A 16 17.37 4.31 -23.92
CA PRO A 16 16.17 4.86 -23.25
C PRO A 16 16.39 6.29 -22.71
N CYS A 17 17.64 6.74 -22.76
CA CYS A 17 18.12 8.09 -22.45
C CYS A 17 18.61 8.86 -23.71
N GLY A 18 18.04 8.59 -24.88
CA GLY A 18 18.27 9.35 -26.10
C GLY A 18 17.35 10.57 -26.15
N ALA A 19 17.84 11.69 -26.68
CA ALA A 19 16.98 12.84 -26.97
C ALA A 19 15.94 12.42 -28.02
N GLY A 20 14.67 12.35 -27.63
CA GLY A 20 13.56 12.12 -28.56
C GLY A 20 13.38 13.32 -29.50
N GLU A 21 12.46 13.21 -30.46
CA GLU A 21 12.13 14.19 -31.54
C GLU A 21 11.75 15.63 -31.10
N GLY A 22 12.02 16.01 -29.85
CA GLY A 22 11.86 17.36 -29.30
C GLY A 22 13.00 17.83 -28.39
N GLY A 23 14.20 17.23 -28.46
CA GLY A 23 15.40 17.71 -27.75
C GLY A 23 15.40 17.57 -26.23
N GLY A 24 14.32 17.04 -25.64
CA GLY A 24 14.22 16.73 -24.22
C GLY A 24 14.47 15.25 -23.93
N ILE A 25 15.14 14.96 -22.81
CA ILE A 25 15.29 13.60 -22.26
C ILE A 25 14.15 13.37 -21.27
N ASN A 26 13.38 12.29 -21.44
CA ASN A 26 12.36 11.88 -20.48
C ASN A 26 13.01 11.08 -19.35
N LEU A 27 13.27 11.75 -18.22
CA LEU A 27 13.91 11.15 -17.06
C LEU A 27 13.08 9.98 -16.47
N GLY A 28 11.76 9.94 -16.69
CA GLY A 28 10.87 8.88 -16.20
C GLY A 28 11.09 7.51 -16.86
N ASP A 29 11.48 7.49 -18.14
CA ASP A 29 11.84 6.27 -18.88
C ASP A 29 13.32 5.94 -18.79
N CYS A 30 14.14 6.97 -18.59
CA CYS A 30 15.59 6.89 -18.57
C CYS A 30 16.15 6.44 -17.19
N LEU A 31 15.51 6.85 -16.09
CA LEU A 31 15.93 6.45 -14.74
C LEU A 31 15.26 5.13 -14.33
N LYS A 32 16.10 4.15 -14.01
CA LYS A 32 15.70 2.86 -13.44
C LYS A 32 16.08 2.81 -11.96
N LEU A 33 15.17 2.36 -11.12
CA LEU A 33 15.49 2.07 -9.71
C LEU A 33 16.27 0.76 -9.61
N SER A 34 16.83 0.47 -8.43
CA SER A 34 17.68 -0.71 -8.17
C SER A 34 17.06 -2.06 -8.61
N ASP A 35 15.73 -2.12 -8.70
CA ASP A 35 14.97 -3.30 -9.15
C ASP A 35 14.67 -3.32 -10.66
N SER A 36 15.35 -2.48 -11.44
CA SER A 36 15.23 -2.35 -12.92
C SER A 36 13.89 -1.83 -13.45
N THR A 37 12.96 -1.45 -12.56
CA THR A 37 11.68 -0.80 -12.87
C THR A 37 11.86 0.69 -13.19
N LYS A 38 11.11 1.19 -14.18
CA LYS A 38 11.11 2.61 -14.56
C LYS A 38 10.44 3.44 -13.46
N ILE A 39 10.94 4.65 -13.21
CA ILE A 39 10.31 5.57 -12.24
C ILE A 39 8.88 5.93 -12.66
N SER A 40 8.61 5.99 -13.96
CA SER A 40 7.25 6.22 -14.48
C SER A 40 6.26 5.15 -14.02
N GLU A 41 6.67 3.88 -13.93
CA GLU A 41 5.77 2.77 -13.56
C GLU A 41 5.50 2.71 -12.06
N VAL A 42 6.45 3.18 -11.24
CA VAL A 42 6.31 3.17 -9.76
C VAL A 42 5.38 4.29 -9.26
N TYR A 43 5.37 5.43 -9.96
CA TYR A 43 4.54 6.60 -9.60
C TYR A 43 3.37 6.84 -10.56
N ASP A 44 3.05 5.88 -11.42
CA ASP A 44 2.03 6.03 -12.47
C ASP A 44 0.60 6.15 -11.89
N THR A 45 0.37 5.58 -10.70
CA THR A 45 -0.94 5.57 -10.07
C THR A 45 -0.90 6.08 -8.63
N PRO A 46 -1.92 6.87 -8.21
CA PRO A 46 -2.07 7.29 -6.81
C PRO A 46 -2.27 6.10 -5.85
N ALA A 47 -2.50 4.88 -6.37
CA ALA A 47 -2.62 3.65 -5.60
C ALA A 47 -1.34 3.30 -4.80
N THR A 48 -0.14 3.48 -5.38
CA THR A 48 1.12 3.13 -4.72
C THR A 48 1.32 3.87 -3.39
N LEU A 49 0.92 5.14 -3.33
CA LEU A 49 1.01 5.95 -2.11
C LEU A 49 0.02 5.44 -1.05
N ILE A 50 -1.18 5.06 -1.47
CA ILE A 50 -2.24 4.58 -0.59
C ILE A 50 -1.85 3.20 -0.01
N ASP A 51 -1.26 2.32 -0.81
CA ASP A 51 -0.84 0.98 -0.37
C ASP A 51 0.23 1.04 0.72
N ILE A 52 1.21 1.93 0.58
CA ILE A 52 2.25 2.15 1.60
C ILE A 52 1.62 2.64 2.91
N ILE A 53 0.68 3.59 2.83
CA ILE A 53 0.01 4.15 4.01
C ILE A 53 -0.82 3.06 4.70
N ILE A 54 -1.66 2.35 3.94
CA ILE A 54 -2.57 1.33 4.48
C ILE A 54 -1.78 0.18 5.13
N ASN A 55 -0.76 -0.35 4.44
CA ASN A 55 0.01 -1.50 4.93
C ASN A 55 0.76 -1.19 6.25
N ASN A 56 1.21 0.05 6.44
CA ASN A 56 1.84 0.46 7.69
C ASN A 56 0.84 0.90 8.76
N MET A 57 -0.27 1.55 8.38
CA MET A 57 -1.27 2.06 9.33
C MET A 57 -2.15 0.99 9.95
N PHE A 58 -2.49 -0.08 9.22
CA PHE A 58 -3.31 -1.18 9.75
C PHE A 58 -2.70 -1.84 11.00
N PRO A 59 -1.43 -2.30 11.00
CA PRO A 59 -0.83 -2.90 12.19
C PRO A 59 -0.69 -1.87 13.34
N ILE A 60 -0.35 -0.62 13.04
CA ILE A 60 -0.28 0.46 14.03
C ILE A 60 -1.64 0.67 14.71
N THR A 61 -2.71 0.72 13.92
CA THR A 61 -4.09 0.87 14.42
C THR A 61 -4.49 -0.30 15.31
N GLY A 62 -4.13 -1.54 14.94
CA GLY A 62 -4.35 -2.72 15.76
C GLY A 62 -3.69 -2.60 17.15
N VAL A 63 -2.44 -2.15 17.19
CA VAL A 63 -1.70 -1.93 18.44
C VAL A 63 -2.35 -0.81 19.28
N ILE A 64 -2.82 0.26 18.65
CA ILE A 64 -3.51 1.37 19.33
C ILE A 64 -4.82 0.87 19.96
N ILE A 65 -5.65 0.16 19.19
CA ILE A 65 -6.91 -0.42 19.66
C ILE A 65 -6.66 -1.35 20.86
N PHE A 66 -5.66 -2.24 20.74
CA PHE A 66 -5.27 -3.14 21.82
C PHE A 66 -4.85 -2.38 23.09
N SER A 67 -4.01 -1.34 22.92
CA SER A 67 -3.55 -0.50 24.03
C SER A 67 -4.71 0.26 24.69
N MET A 68 -5.67 0.78 23.91
CA MET A 68 -6.86 1.44 24.45
C MET A 68 -7.75 0.48 25.24
N LEU A 69 -7.94 -0.76 24.77
CA LEU A 69 -8.69 -1.78 25.50
C LEU A 69 -8.00 -2.14 26.82
N PHE A 70 -6.68 -2.26 26.81
CA PHE A 70 -5.90 -2.52 28.03
C PHE A 70 -6.03 -1.37 29.05
N LEU A 71 -5.91 -0.12 28.58
CA LEU A 71 -6.10 1.06 29.42
C LEU A 71 -7.53 1.18 29.96
N ALA A 72 -8.53 0.85 29.16
CA ALA A 72 -9.92 0.84 29.60
C ALA A 72 -10.16 -0.22 30.69
N GLY A 73 -9.60 -1.42 30.52
CA GLY A 73 -9.66 -2.48 31.53
C GLY A 73 -8.94 -2.09 32.82
N PHE A 74 -7.76 -1.47 32.71
CA PHE A 74 -7.04 -0.97 33.88
C PHE A 74 -7.82 0.11 34.62
N LYS A 75 -8.40 1.07 33.88
CA LYS A 75 -9.21 2.16 34.43
C LYS A 75 -10.49 1.67 35.12
N PHE A 76 -11.11 0.62 34.58
CA PHE A 76 -12.25 -0.05 35.19
C PHE A 76 -11.92 -0.59 36.59
N ILE A 77 -10.73 -1.18 36.75
CA ILE A 77 -10.28 -1.77 38.03
C ILE A 77 -9.82 -0.70 39.02
N THR A 78 -9.07 0.32 38.58
CA THR A 78 -8.46 1.31 39.48
C THR A 78 -9.40 2.39 40.00
N LYS A 79 -10.41 2.80 39.22
CA LYS A 79 -11.24 3.97 39.55
C LYS A 79 -12.65 3.66 40.07
N GLY A 80 -12.99 2.38 40.29
CA GLY A 80 -14.29 1.99 40.86
C GLY A 80 -15.47 2.56 40.06
N LYS A 81 -16.44 3.20 40.74
CA LYS A 81 -17.68 3.70 40.10
C LYS A 81 -17.47 4.72 38.97
N GLU A 82 -16.53 5.66 39.11
CA GLU A 82 -16.18 6.60 38.02
C GLU A 82 -15.43 5.91 36.87
N GLY A 83 -14.57 4.94 37.22
CA GLY A 83 -13.80 4.17 36.24
C GLY A 83 -14.67 3.35 35.29
N ILE A 84 -15.84 2.90 35.77
CA ILE A 84 -16.79 2.09 35.00
C ILE A 84 -17.38 2.89 33.84
N GLU A 85 -17.84 4.11 34.09
CA GLU A 85 -18.49 4.94 33.06
C GLU A 85 -17.49 5.37 31.99
N ASP A 86 -16.29 5.76 32.42
CA ASP A 86 -15.19 6.11 31.53
C ASP A 86 -14.70 4.92 30.71
N ALA A 87 -14.50 3.75 31.33
CA ALA A 87 -14.07 2.55 30.62
C ALA A 87 -15.11 2.12 29.59
N LYS A 88 -16.40 2.20 29.93
CA LYS A 88 -17.50 1.88 28.99
C LYS A 88 -17.48 2.81 27.79
N LYS A 89 -17.23 4.11 27.98
CA LYS A 89 -17.10 5.07 26.89
C LYS A 89 -15.93 4.71 25.98
N ILE A 90 -14.74 4.45 26.56
CA ILE A 90 -13.54 4.06 25.79
C ILE A 90 -13.81 2.79 24.99
N VAL A 91 -14.31 1.73 25.62
CA VAL A 91 -14.62 0.46 24.96
C VAL A 91 -15.64 0.64 23.85
N THR A 92 -16.70 1.43 24.06
CA THR A 92 -17.72 1.67 23.04
C THR A 92 -17.12 2.40 21.83
N THR A 93 -16.32 3.45 22.07
CA THR A 93 -15.63 4.17 20.99
C THR A 93 -14.66 3.27 20.24
N THR A 94 -13.87 2.46 20.95
CA THR A 94 -12.93 1.51 20.35
C THR A 94 -13.65 0.44 19.52
N LEU A 95 -14.78 -0.09 20.02
CA LEU A 95 -15.59 -1.08 19.30
C LEU A 95 -16.23 -0.49 18.04
N ILE A 96 -16.71 0.76 18.09
CA ILE A 96 -17.24 1.45 16.91
C ILE A 96 -16.14 1.62 15.87
N GLY A 97 -14.95 2.09 16.27
CA GLY A 97 -13.81 2.21 15.36
C GLY A 97 -13.40 0.88 14.74
N PHE A 98 -13.34 -0.18 15.54
CA PHE A 98 -13.07 -1.53 15.07
C PHE A 98 -14.13 -2.02 14.07
N LEU A 99 -15.41 -1.80 14.36
CA LEU A 99 -16.52 -2.20 13.49
C LEU A 99 -16.49 -1.48 12.14
N VAL A 100 -16.11 -0.19 12.12
CA VAL A 100 -15.93 0.57 10.88
C VAL A 100 -14.81 -0.03 10.03
N MET A 101 -13.66 -0.33 10.63
CA MET A 101 -12.54 -0.97 9.92
C MET A 101 -12.92 -2.34 9.37
N PHE A 102 -13.63 -3.13 10.18
CA PHE A 102 -14.13 -4.44 9.78
C PHE A 102 -15.12 -4.35 8.61
N SER A 103 -16.03 -3.38 8.64
CA SER A 103 -16.98 -3.13 7.55
C SER A 103 -16.27 -2.69 6.27
N ALA A 104 -15.26 -1.82 6.37
CA ALA A 104 -14.47 -1.38 5.23
C ALA A 104 -13.75 -2.56 4.55
N TYR A 105 -13.15 -3.46 5.34
CA TYR A 105 -12.51 -4.67 4.83
C TYR A 105 -13.49 -5.55 4.05
N TRP A 106 -14.70 -5.76 4.58
CA TRP A 106 -15.71 -6.56 3.88
C TRP A 106 -16.18 -5.93 2.58
N ILE A 107 -16.34 -4.60 2.52
CA ILE A 107 -16.70 -3.92 1.27
C ILE A 107 -15.62 -4.17 0.20
N VAL A 108 -14.35 -4.00 0.56
CA VAL A 108 -13.23 -4.24 -0.37
C VAL A 108 -13.17 -5.70 -0.80
N GLN A 109 -13.39 -6.65 0.13
CA GLN A 109 -13.40 -8.07 -0.20
C GLN A 109 -14.53 -8.45 -1.14
N ILE A 110 -15.74 -7.91 -0.95
CA ILE A 110 -16.85 -8.15 -1.85
C ILE A 110 -16.53 -7.59 -3.25
N ILE A 111 -15.94 -6.41 -3.34
CA ILE A 111 -15.53 -5.82 -4.63
C ILE A 111 -14.45 -6.68 -5.32
N SER A 112 -13.47 -7.18 -4.56
CA SER A 112 -12.43 -8.09 -5.06
C SER A 112 -13.03 -9.38 -5.63
N LEU A 113 -13.98 -10.00 -4.89
CA LEU A 113 -14.68 -11.21 -5.33
C LEU A 113 -15.48 -11.01 -6.62
N LEU A 114 -16.06 -9.82 -6.82
CA LEU A 114 -16.86 -9.53 -8.00
C LEU A 114 -16.03 -9.13 -9.23
N THR A 115 -14.90 -8.46 -9.02
CA THR A 115 -14.05 -7.94 -10.11
C THR A 115 -12.94 -8.91 -10.51
N GLY A 116 -12.59 -9.88 -9.66
CA GLY A 116 -11.47 -10.80 -9.90
C GLY A 116 -10.10 -10.12 -9.86
N ILE A 117 -10.04 -8.87 -9.39
CA ILE A 117 -8.80 -8.11 -9.24
C ILE A 117 -8.25 -8.36 -7.83
N ASN A 118 -7.09 -9.00 -7.75
CA ASN A 118 -6.36 -9.14 -6.49
C ASN A 118 -5.68 -7.83 -6.12
N ILE A 119 -6.07 -7.26 -4.99
CA ILE A 119 -5.47 -6.04 -4.43
C ILE A 119 -4.26 -6.48 -3.59
N PRO A 120 -3.01 -6.24 -4.05
CA PRO A 120 -1.82 -6.65 -3.32
C PRO A 120 -1.79 -5.96 -1.95
N GLY A 121 -1.83 -6.75 -0.88
CA GLY A 121 -1.82 -6.27 0.51
C GLY A 121 -3.13 -6.44 1.30
N ILE A 122 -4.24 -6.84 0.65
CA ILE A 122 -5.53 -7.09 1.33
C ILE A 122 -6.11 -8.46 0.95
N GLY A 123 -5.74 -9.02 -0.20
CA GLY A 123 -6.09 -10.38 -0.64
C GLY A 123 -4.95 -11.36 -0.43
N ALA A 124 -5.29 -12.57 0.03
CA ALA A 124 -4.37 -13.69 0.08
C ALA A 124 -3.82 -13.95 -1.33
N ASP A 125 -2.50 -14.01 -1.38
CA ASP A 125 -1.67 -14.55 -2.43
C ASP A 125 -2.19 -15.92 -2.89
N TYR A 126 -2.90 -15.92 -4.02
CA TYR A 126 -3.10 -17.05 -4.92
C TYR A 126 -2.95 -16.59 -6.36
#